data_AF-A0A2C6MHV0-F1
#
_entry.id   AF-A0A2C6MHV0-F1
#
_cell.length_a   1.000
_cell.length_b   1.000
_cell.length_c   1.000
_cell.angle_alpha   90.00
_cell.angle_beta   90.00
_cell.angle_gamma   90.00
#
_symmetry.space_group_name_H-M   'P 1'
#
loop_
_entity.id
_entity.type
_entity.pdbx_description
1 polymer ?
#
loop_
_entity_poly.entity_id
_entity_poly.type
_entity_poly.pdbx_seq_one_letter_code
_entity_poly.pdbx_strand_id
1 'polypeptide(L)'
;MTVDAERRRDHMQQHHGQHILSAVFERNYGWDTVGFHLGEETCTIDLNVSYVPPEVVREVETEVNRVVMENLPVKIECCHRKDLAPEYLKKLPPDQEEVRLVIIPGIDENACCGTHPRFTGEMEMLRGVAAAWCAKPIQVKNRPHLNGFQVGDGS
;
A
#
# COMPACT_ATOMS: atom_id res chain seq x y z
N MET A 1 29.86 1.76 -4.33
CA MET A 1 28.50 2.14 -4.78
C MET A 1 27.76 2.70 -3.58
N THR A 2 27.21 3.91 -3.69
CA THR A 2 26.44 4.56 -2.62
C THR A 2 24.98 4.57 -3.05
N VAL A 3 24.08 4.14 -2.17
CA VAL A 3 22.63 4.20 -2.42
C VAL A 3 22.14 5.61 -2.10
N ASP A 4 21.31 6.17 -2.98
CA ASP A 4 20.60 7.42 -2.69
C ASP A 4 19.62 7.20 -1.54
N ALA A 5 19.92 7.80 -0.39
CA ALA A 5 19.15 7.61 0.85
C ALA A 5 17.75 8.25 0.77
N GLU A 6 17.59 9.34 0.03
CA GLU A 6 16.32 10.03 -0.12
C GLU A 6 15.37 9.23 -0.99
N ARG A 7 15.85 8.78 -2.17
CA ARG A 7 15.08 7.89 -3.03
C ARG A 7 14.70 6.59 -2.33
N ARG A 8 15.63 6.00 -1.57
CA ARG A 8 15.36 4.78 -0.79
C ARG A 8 14.28 5.01 0.27
N ARG A 9 14.32 6.16 0.95
CA ARG A 9 13.31 6.53 1.96
C ARG A 9 11.94 6.72 1.31
N ASP A 10 11.86 7.47 0.22
CA ASP A 10 10.60 7.69 -0.51
C ASP A 10 9.98 6.36 -0.96
N HIS A 11 10.75 5.50 -1.63
CA HIS A 11 10.25 4.18 -2.05
C HIS A 11 9.75 3.33 -0.87
N MET A 12 10.45 3.36 0.26
CA MET A 12 10.06 2.65 1.48
C MET A 12 8.75 3.19 2.05
N GLN A 13 8.56 4.51 2.05
CA GLN A 13 7.33 5.15 2.51
C GLN A 13 6.16 4.85 1.57
N GLN A 14 6.35 4.95 0.24
CA GLN A 14 5.28 4.66 -0.72
C GLN A 14 4.84 3.20 -0.68
N HIS A 15 5.80 2.27 -0.61
CA HIS A 15 5.52 0.84 -0.52
C HIS A 15 4.78 0.52 0.77
N HIS A 16 5.23 1.07 1.90
CA HIS A 16 4.53 0.85 3.16
C HIS A 16 3.13 1.48 3.19
N GLY A 17 2.98 2.68 2.62
CA GLY A 17 1.68 3.33 2.46
C GLY A 17 0.71 2.49 1.63
N GLN A 18 1.20 1.80 0.60
CA GLN A 18 0.37 0.86 -0.17
C GLN A 18 -0.17 -0.30 0.69
N HIS A 19 0.64 -0.87 1.58
CA HIS A 19 0.18 -1.96 2.47
C HIS A 19 -0.98 -1.50 3.35
N ILE A 20 -0.80 -0.37 4.04
CA ILE A 20 -1.84 0.18 4.93
C ILE A 20 -3.08 0.54 4.11
N LEU A 21 -2.92 1.19 2.96
CA LEU A 21 -4.02 1.57 2.09
C LEU A 21 -4.83 0.35 1.62
N SER A 22 -4.14 -0.70 1.17
CA SER A 22 -4.78 -1.95 0.71
C SER A 22 -5.54 -2.63 1.83
N ALA A 23 -4.91 -2.75 3.00
CA ALA A 23 -5.52 -3.37 4.18
C ALA A 23 -6.77 -2.60 4.66
N VAL A 24 -6.74 -1.27 4.63
CA VAL A 24 -7.91 -0.44 5.00
C VAL A 24 -9.06 -0.64 4.01
N PHE A 25 -8.79 -0.67 2.69
CA PHE A 25 -9.83 -0.94 1.70
C PHE A 25 -10.43 -2.34 1.84
N GLU A 26 -9.59 -3.36 2.01
CA GLU A 26 -10.03 -4.73 2.22
C GLU A 26 -10.86 -4.87 3.50
N ARG A 27 -10.37 -4.35 4.63
CA ARG A 27 -11.04 -4.47 5.93
C ARG A 27 -12.38 -3.74 5.97
N ASN A 28 -12.44 -2.51 5.45
CA ASN A 28 -13.63 -1.66 5.62
C ASN A 28 -14.68 -1.89 4.54
N TYR A 29 -14.28 -2.34 3.34
CA TYR A 29 -15.17 -2.43 2.19
C TYR A 29 -15.11 -3.78 1.45
N GLY A 30 -14.19 -4.69 1.83
CA GLY A 30 -14.03 -6.00 1.20
C GLY A 30 -13.44 -5.93 -0.22
N TRP A 31 -12.68 -4.88 -0.54
CA TRP A 31 -12.13 -4.67 -1.88
C TRP A 31 -10.68 -5.12 -1.95
N ASP A 32 -10.45 -6.22 -2.67
CA ASP A 32 -9.11 -6.76 -2.90
C ASP A 32 -8.25 -5.82 -3.74
N THR A 33 -6.99 -5.63 -3.33
CA THR A 33 -5.96 -5.05 -4.20
C THR A 33 -5.48 -6.10 -5.22
N VAL A 34 -5.70 -5.83 -6.49
CA VAL A 34 -5.36 -6.70 -7.63
C VAL A 34 -4.17 -6.20 -8.45
N GLY A 35 -3.73 -4.96 -8.23
CA GLY A 35 -2.57 -4.37 -8.90
C GLY A 35 -1.89 -3.33 -8.02
N PHE A 36 -0.59 -3.14 -8.25
CA PHE A 36 0.23 -2.14 -7.60
C PHE A 36 1.30 -1.64 -8.57
N HIS A 37 1.47 -0.33 -8.63
CA HIS A 37 2.53 0.31 -9.41
C HIS A 37 3.18 1.43 -8.59
N LEU A 38 4.50 1.35 -8.45
CA LEU A 38 5.31 2.39 -7.82
C LEU A 38 6.10 3.12 -8.89
N GLY A 39 5.57 4.25 -9.35
CA GLY A 39 6.25 5.17 -10.27
C GLY A 39 7.10 6.19 -9.51
N GLU A 40 7.85 7.01 -10.26
CA GLU A 40 8.71 8.05 -9.68
C GLU A 40 7.91 9.18 -9.00
N GLU A 41 6.74 9.53 -9.54
CA GLU A 41 5.90 10.61 -9.01
C GLU A 41 4.61 10.13 -8.34
N THR A 42 4.15 8.93 -8.69
CA THR A 42 2.86 8.41 -8.21
C THR A 42 2.94 6.95 -7.84
N CYS A 43 2.30 6.62 -6.73
CA CYS A 43 2.04 5.25 -6.29
C CYS A 43 0.56 4.95 -6.54
N THR A 44 0.26 3.83 -7.21
CA THR A 44 -1.12 3.43 -7.52
C THR A 44 -1.43 2.02 -7.07
N ILE A 45 -2.63 1.81 -6.54
CA ILE A 45 -3.20 0.47 -6.33
C ILE A 45 -4.42 0.30 -7.23
N ASP A 46 -4.64 -0.93 -7.71
CA ASP A 46 -5.83 -1.29 -8.46
C ASP A 46 -6.75 -2.12 -7.56
N LEU A 47 -7.99 -1.68 -7.36
CA LEU A 47 -8.98 -2.33 -6.50
C LEU A 47 -10.02 -3.11 -7.31
N ASN A 48 -10.40 -4.29 -6.84
CA ASN A 48 -11.45 -5.11 -7.44
C ASN A 48 -12.86 -4.57 -7.13
N VAL A 49 -13.17 -3.37 -7.65
CA VAL A 49 -14.44 -2.68 -7.46
C VAL A 49 -14.78 -1.83 -8.70
N SER A 50 -16.07 -1.62 -8.96
CA SER A 50 -16.55 -0.86 -10.13
C SER A 50 -16.55 0.65 -9.94
N TYR A 51 -16.65 1.13 -8.69
CA TYR A 51 -16.68 2.53 -8.33
C TYR A 51 -16.18 2.75 -6.89
N VAL A 52 -15.32 3.74 -6.68
CA VAL A 52 -14.94 4.22 -5.34
C VAL A 52 -15.50 5.63 -5.16
N PRO A 53 -16.48 5.82 -4.26
CA PRO A 53 -17.03 7.15 -3.99
C PRO A 53 -16.00 8.11 -3.36
N PRO A 54 -16.05 9.42 -3.65
CA PRO A 54 -15.13 10.40 -3.05
C PRO A 54 -15.17 10.49 -1.51
N GLU A 55 -16.29 10.15 -0.89
CA GLU A 55 -16.42 10.01 0.56
C GLU A 55 -15.61 8.85 1.10
N VAL A 56 -15.64 7.69 0.42
CA VAL A 56 -14.83 6.52 0.79
C VAL A 56 -13.35 6.84 0.68
N VAL A 57 -12.94 7.57 -0.37
CA VAL A 57 -11.55 8.03 -0.51
C VAL A 57 -11.10 8.84 0.72
N ARG A 58 -11.94 9.77 1.20
CA ARG A 58 -11.65 10.61 2.37
C ARG A 58 -11.65 9.83 3.68
N GLU A 59 -12.57 8.88 3.83
CA GLU A 59 -12.64 7.98 4.99
C GLU A 59 -11.38 7.11 5.08
N VAL A 60 -10.97 6.52 3.96
CA VAL A 60 -9.75 5.71 3.87
C VAL A 60 -8.51 6.56 4.11
N GLU A 61 -8.41 7.76 3.53
CA GLU A 61 -7.28 8.67 3.81
C GLU A 61 -7.18 9.01 5.29
N THR A 62 -8.31 9.25 5.95
CA THR A 62 -8.37 9.51 7.40
C THR A 62 -7.90 8.30 8.21
N GLU A 63 -8.36 7.10 7.83
CA GLU A 63 -8.04 5.86 8.55
C GLU A 63 -6.58 5.44 8.37
N VAL A 64 -6.02 5.57 7.15
CA VAL A 64 -4.59 5.33 6.92
C VAL A 64 -3.76 6.28 7.78
N ASN A 65 -4.12 7.57 7.81
CA ASN A 65 -3.44 8.55 8.63
C ASN A 65 -3.58 8.27 10.13
N ARG A 66 -4.71 7.70 10.59
CA ARG A 66 -4.85 7.21 11.97
C ARG A 66 -3.81 6.13 12.27
N VAL A 67 -3.64 5.14 11.39
CA VAL A 67 -2.63 4.06 11.55
C VAL A 67 -1.20 4.59 11.57
N VAL A 68 -0.89 5.59 10.72
CA VAL A 68 0.42 6.27 10.73
C VAL A 68 0.65 6.93 12.09
N MET A 69 -0.35 7.65 12.60
CA MET A 69 -0.26 8.34 13.90
C MET A 69 -0.19 7.40 15.10
N GLU A 70 -0.74 6.19 15.01
CA GLU A 70 -0.60 5.16 16.05
C GLU A 70 0.84 4.61 16.17
N ASN A 71 1.67 4.83 15.15
CA ASN A 71 3.09 4.48 15.14
C ASN A 71 3.35 3.02 15.56
N LEU A 72 2.57 2.10 14.98
CA LEU A 72 2.63 0.67 15.26
C LEU A 72 3.97 0.07 14.79
N PRO A 73 4.53 -0.91 15.52
CA PRO A 73 5.74 -1.59 15.09
C PRO A 73 5.47 -2.45 13.85
N VAL A 74 6.33 -2.34 12.85
CA VAL A 74 6.34 -3.18 11.66
C VAL A 74 7.30 -4.34 11.89
N LYS A 75 6.78 -5.56 11.87
CA LYS A 75 7.59 -6.77 12.05
C LYS A 75 7.86 -7.43 10.71
N ILE A 76 9.02 -8.05 10.62
CA ILE A 76 9.44 -8.84 9.47
C ILE A 76 9.74 -10.23 9.97
N GLU A 77 9.06 -11.23 9.42
CA GLU A 77 9.29 -12.64 9.73
C GLU A 77 9.68 -13.39 8.46
N CYS A 78 10.71 -14.24 8.55
CA CYS A 78 11.10 -15.13 7.48
C CYS A 78 10.50 -16.51 7.77
N CYS A 79 9.56 -16.92 6.94
CA CYS A 79 8.81 -18.16 7.08
C CYS A 79 9.12 -19.10 5.91
N HIS A 80 8.98 -20.40 6.13
CA HIS A 80 9.03 -21.36 5.04
C HIS A 80 7.63 -21.48 4.42
N ARG A 81 7.53 -21.56 3.09
CA ARG A 81 6.29 -21.66 2.31
C ARG A 81 5.32 -22.71 2.86
N LYS A 82 5.87 -23.87 3.22
CA LYS A 82 5.13 -25.03 3.76
C LYS A 82 4.40 -24.74 5.09
N ASP A 83 4.87 -23.74 5.83
CA ASP A 83 4.34 -23.38 7.15
C ASP A 83 3.30 -22.23 7.05
N LEU A 84 3.10 -21.68 5.86
CA LEU A 84 2.17 -20.58 5.60
C LEU A 84 0.82 -21.07 5.08
N ALA A 85 -0.23 -20.36 5.47
CA ALA A 85 -1.57 -20.56 4.93
C ALA A 85 -1.62 -20.22 3.43
N PRO A 86 -2.46 -20.89 2.62
CA PRO A 86 -2.53 -20.67 1.17
C PRO A 86 -2.78 -19.21 0.76
N GLU A 87 -3.45 -18.43 1.60
CA GLU A 87 -3.78 -17.03 1.35
C GLU A 87 -2.54 -16.16 1.16
N TYR A 88 -1.49 -16.37 1.97
CA TYR A 88 -0.20 -15.66 1.86
C TYR A 88 0.58 -16.03 0.59
N LEU A 89 0.24 -17.17 -0.04
CA LEU A 89 0.97 -17.73 -1.17
C LEU A 89 0.39 -17.34 -2.53
N LYS A 90 -0.82 -16.74 -2.56
CA LYS A 90 -1.59 -16.45 -3.80
C LYS A 90 -0.81 -15.64 -4.83
N LYS A 91 0.06 -14.73 -4.38
CA LYS A 91 0.81 -13.79 -5.23
C LYS A 91 2.30 -14.12 -5.34
N LEU A 92 2.73 -15.26 -4.77
CA LEU A 92 4.14 -15.66 -4.77
C LEU A 92 4.44 -16.66 -5.90
N PRO A 93 5.65 -16.60 -6.49
CA PRO A 93 6.13 -17.65 -7.37
C PRO A 93 6.00 -19.04 -6.73
N PRO A 94 5.65 -20.09 -7.50
CA PRO A 94 5.43 -21.43 -6.96
C PRO A 94 6.70 -22.05 -6.36
N ASP A 95 7.87 -21.63 -6.83
CA ASP A 95 9.21 -22.07 -6.45
C ASP A 95 9.84 -21.27 -5.29
N GLN A 96 9.17 -20.22 -4.81
CA GLN A 96 9.66 -19.44 -3.68
C GLN A 96 9.44 -20.20 -2.35
N GLU A 97 10.51 -20.78 -1.81
CA GLU A 97 10.50 -21.56 -0.55
C GLU A 97 10.54 -20.67 0.70
N GLU A 98 11.36 -19.61 0.70
CA GLU A 98 11.42 -18.65 1.80
C GLU A 98 10.52 -17.44 1.51
N VAL A 99 9.66 -17.12 2.47
CA VAL A 99 8.68 -16.05 2.36
C VAL A 99 8.93 -15.05 3.46
N ARG A 100 9.10 -13.79 3.07
CA ARG A 100 9.18 -12.67 4.00
C ARG A 100 7.80 -12.12 4.24
N LEU A 101 7.28 -12.29 5.45
CA LEU A 101 6.05 -11.65 5.90
C LEU A 101 6.35 -10.29 6.51
N VAL A 102 5.58 -9.30 6.09
CA VAL A 102 5.57 -7.95 6.67
C VAL A 102 4.26 -7.82 7.45
N ILE A 103 4.39 -7.58 8.75
CA ILE A 103 3.28 -7.60 9.70
C ILE A 103 3.13 -6.23 10.34
N ILE A 104 1.96 -5.64 10.18
CA ILE A 104 1.48 -4.46 10.89
C ILE A 104 0.36 -4.93 11.83
N PRO A 105 0.63 -5.10 13.14
CA PRO A 105 -0.29 -5.76 14.06
C PRO A 105 -1.70 -5.15 14.02
N GLY A 106 -2.71 -5.99 13.73
CA GLY A 106 -4.12 -5.59 13.66
C GLY A 106 -4.51 -4.79 12.42
N ILE A 107 -3.58 -4.58 11.49
CA ILE A 107 -3.80 -3.86 10.23
C ILE A 107 -3.56 -4.77 9.03
N ASP A 108 -2.34 -5.27 8.86
CA ASP A 108 -1.92 -5.98 7.65
C ASP A 108 -0.93 -7.10 7.98
N GLU A 109 -1.03 -8.21 7.24
CA GLU A 109 -0.05 -9.28 7.24
C GLU A 109 0.08 -9.82 5.82
N ASN A 110 1.19 -9.48 5.16
CA ASN A 110 1.34 -9.76 3.73
C ASN A 110 2.76 -10.23 3.39
N ALA A 111 2.83 -11.17 2.45
CA ALA A 111 4.09 -11.63 1.88
C ALA A 111 4.68 -10.54 0.98
N CYS A 112 5.83 -9.98 1.36
CA CYS A 112 6.45 -8.89 0.64
C CYS A 112 7.99 -8.88 0.79
N CYS A 113 8.67 -8.71 -0.34
CA CYS A 113 10.14 -8.59 -0.41
C CYS A 113 10.62 -7.13 -0.46
N GLY A 114 9.71 -6.15 -0.37
CA GLY A 114 10.00 -4.72 -0.41
C GLY A 114 10.69 -4.20 0.85
N THR A 115 11.28 -3.01 0.77
CA THR A 115 11.80 -2.30 1.95
C THR A 115 10.67 -1.62 2.71
N HIS A 116 10.62 -1.81 4.02
CA HIS A 116 9.62 -1.22 4.91
C HIS A 116 10.28 -0.47 6.07
N PRO A 117 9.61 0.56 6.62
CA PRO A 117 10.04 1.19 7.86
C PRO A 117 9.90 0.23 9.04
N ARG A 118 10.43 0.64 10.22
CA ARG A 118 10.30 -0.13 11.46
C ARG A 118 9.01 0.20 12.20
N PHE A 119 8.43 1.37 11.95
CA PHE A 119 7.15 1.80 12.49
C PHE A 119 6.29 2.49 11.44
N THR A 120 4.96 2.41 11.59
CA THR A 120 4.02 3.06 10.66
C THR A 120 4.19 4.58 10.64
N GLY A 121 4.62 5.21 11.74
CA GLY A 121 4.83 6.65 11.84
C GLY A 121 6.08 7.18 11.15
N GLU A 122 6.94 6.30 10.61
CA GLU A 122 8.05 6.72 9.73
C GLU A 122 7.56 7.01 8.29
N MET A 123 6.32 6.63 7.99
CA MET A 123 5.60 7.10 6.81
C MET A 123 5.14 8.54 7.04
N GLU A 124 5.25 9.37 6.01
CA GLU A 124 4.58 10.68 6.01
C GLU A 124 3.06 10.51 5.86
N MET A 125 2.31 11.52 6.29
CA MET A 125 0.85 11.48 6.18
C MET A 125 0.42 11.30 4.72
N LEU A 126 -0.52 10.38 4.50
CA LEU A 126 -1.16 10.17 3.22
C LEU A 126 -1.95 11.42 2.84
N ARG A 127 -1.72 11.93 1.63
CA ARG A 127 -2.41 13.12 1.10
C ARG A 127 -2.68 12.97 -0.39
N GLY A 128 -3.77 13.58 -0.84
CA GLY A 128 -4.07 13.70 -2.27
C GLY A 128 -4.47 12.37 -2.89
N VAL A 129 -5.21 11.55 -2.15
CA VAL A 129 -5.72 10.29 -2.66
C VAL A 129 -6.80 10.57 -3.71
N ALA A 130 -6.65 10.00 -4.90
CA ALA A 130 -7.64 10.13 -5.97
C ALA A 130 -7.97 8.78 -6.56
N ALA A 131 -9.26 8.50 -6.74
CA ALA A 131 -9.75 7.32 -7.45
C ALA A 131 -10.04 7.69 -8.91
N ALA A 132 -9.50 6.92 -9.85
CA ALA A 132 -9.76 7.07 -11.27
C ALA A 132 -10.37 5.77 -11.84
N TRP A 133 -11.43 5.93 -12.64
CA TRP A 133 -12.02 4.82 -13.38
C TRP A 133 -11.15 4.52 -14.61
N CYS A 134 -10.69 3.27 -14.71
CA CYS A 134 -10.13 2.70 -15.94
C CYS A 134 -11.07 1.57 -16.38
N ALA A 135 -11.03 1.14 -17.64
CA ALA A 135 -11.95 0.09 -18.15
C ALA A 135 -11.75 -1.31 -17.51
N LYS A 136 -10.89 -1.43 -16.48
CA LYS A 136 -10.65 -2.55 -15.53
C LYS A 136 -10.22 -1.94 -14.15
N PRO A 137 -9.83 -2.70 -13.08
CA PRO A 137 -9.94 -2.30 -11.65
C PRO A 137 -9.46 -0.87 -11.33
N ILE A 138 -10.14 -0.22 -10.38
CA ILE A 138 -9.98 1.22 -10.11
C ILE A 138 -8.60 1.54 -9.57
N GLN A 139 -7.96 2.55 -10.17
CA GLN A 139 -6.67 3.04 -9.73
C GLN A 139 -6.85 4.09 -8.63
N VAL A 140 -6.31 3.84 -7.45
CA VAL A 140 -6.20 4.82 -6.37
C VAL A 140 -4.77 5.34 -6.33
N LYS A 141 -4.57 6.64 -6.51
CA LYS A 141 -3.26 7.29 -6.58
C LYS A 141 -2.92 7.99 -5.27
N ASN A 142 -1.72 7.76 -4.73
CA ASN A 142 -1.13 8.58 -3.67
C ASN A 142 -0.09 9.55 -4.26
N ARG A 143 -0.15 10.83 -3.87
CA ARG A 143 0.78 11.88 -4.31
C ARG A 143 1.26 12.71 -3.11
N PRO A 144 2.24 12.21 -2.33
CA PRO A 144 2.66 12.87 -1.09
C PRO A 144 3.37 14.21 -1.32
N HIS A 145 3.94 14.42 -2.51
CA HIS A 145 4.73 15.62 -2.85
C HIS A 145 3.90 16.78 -3.42
N LEU A 146 2.58 16.64 -3.59
CA LEU A 146 1.74 17.71 -4.15
C LEU A 146 0.90 18.43 -3.08
N ASN A 147 1.27 19.67 -2.79
CA ASN A 147 0.38 20.65 -2.17
C ASN A 147 -0.57 21.23 -3.25
N GLY A 148 -1.73 20.61 -3.44
CA GLY A 148 -2.81 21.18 -4.25
C GLY A 148 -3.56 20.18 -5.13
N PHE A 149 -4.88 20.36 -5.23
CA PHE A 149 -5.74 19.62 -6.16
C PHE A 149 -5.37 19.98 -7.61
N GLN A 150 -4.95 18.99 -8.40
CA GLN A 150 -5.00 19.06 -9.85
C GLN A 150 -5.96 18.00 -10.36
N VAL A 151 -7.10 18.47 -10.89
CA VAL A 151 -8.02 17.65 -11.69
C VAL A 151 -7.40 17.61 -13.08
N GLY A 152 -6.85 16.45 -13.46
CA GLY A 152 -6.38 16.23 -14.83
C GLY A 152 -7.59 16.02 -15.74
N ASP A 153 -7.82 17.00 -16.59
CA ASP A 153 -8.66 16.92 -17.76
C ASP A 153 -8.06 15.93 -18.76
N GLY A 154 -8.77 14.81 -18.95
CA GLY A 154 -8.45 13.85 -20.00
C GLY A 154 -8.62 14.50 -21.37
N SER A 155 -7.54 14.53 -22.13
CA SER A 155 -7.54 14.69 -23.59
C SER A 155 -6.56 13.70 -24.21
#